data_AF-A0A7W0JEK1-F1
#
_entry.id   AF-A0A7W0JEK1-F1
#
_cell.length_a   1.000
_cell.length_b   1.000
_cell.length_c   1.000
_cell.angle_alpha   90.00
_cell.angle_beta   90.00
_cell.angle_gamma   90.00
#
_symmetry.space_group_name_H-M   'P 1'
#
loop_
_entity.id
_entity.type
_entity.pdbx_description
1 polymer ?
#
loop_
_entity_poly.entity_id
_entity_poly.type
_entity_poly.pdbx_seq_one_letter_code
_entity_poly.pdbx_strand_id
1 'polypeptide(L)'
;MSAETEPAVTPPAAPAPGGKYVYCIIETRDSRSFGPIGIGGRGDDVYTVHYDGMAAVISNTPIMVYDRTRENVFAHEQVNETVMREFTVLPMAFGVLFRTEHDIIELMRGTYDALRDVLVKVQGKVEFGLKVNWDRERMIL
;
A
#
# COMPACT_ATOMS: atom_id res chain seq x y z
N MET A 1 17.08 -32.87 -40.71
CA MET A 1 17.87 -32.23 -39.64
C MET A 1 17.10 -31.00 -39.23
N SER A 2 16.30 -31.15 -38.17
CA SER A 2 15.46 -30.11 -37.61
C SER A 2 16.32 -29.23 -36.71
N ALA A 3 16.35 -27.93 -36.97
CA ALA A 3 16.80 -26.96 -35.99
C ALA A 3 15.53 -26.31 -35.42
N GLU A 4 15.11 -26.77 -34.25
CA GLU A 4 14.18 -26.03 -33.40
C GLU A 4 14.91 -24.81 -32.86
N THR A 5 14.50 -23.63 -33.28
CA THR A 5 14.93 -22.37 -32.70
C THR A 5 14.10 -22.14 -31.44
N GLU A 6 14.74 -22.23 -30.27
CA GLU A 6 14.15 -21.86 -28.98
C GLU A 6 13.59 -20.42 -29.04
N PRO A 7 12.40 -20.13 -28.49
CA PRO A 7 11.91 -18.78 -28.45
C PRO A 7 12.70 -17.99 -27.41
N ALA A 8 13.33 -16.91 -27.86
CA ALA A 8 14.01 -15.95 -27.01
C ALA A 8 13.04 -15.38 -25.95
N VAL A 9 13.37 -15.59 -24.67
CA VAL A 9 12.68 -14.95 -23.56
C VAL A 9 12.93 -13.45 -23.66
N THR A 10 11.91 -12.74 -24.11
CA THR A 10 11.92 -11.27 -24.12
C THR A 10 11.85 -10.79 -22.67
N PRO A 11 12.80 -9.98 -22.18
CA PRO A 11 12.69 -9.40 -20.85
C PRO A 11 11.38 -8.60 -20.75
N PRO A 12 10.67 -8.63 -19.60
CA PRO A 12 9.40 -7.95 -19.45
C PRO A 12 9.60 -6.47 -19.81
N ALA A 13 8.83 -6.01 -20.79
CA ALA A 13 8.84 -4.63 -21.25
C ALA A 13 8.70 -3.71 -20.04
N ALA A 14 9.65 -2.78 -19.87
CA ALA A 14 9.56 -1.75 -18.85
C ALA A 14 8.19 -1.07 -18.98
N PRO A 15 7.35 -1.04 -17.92
CA PRO A 15 6.02 -0.48 -18.03
C PRO A 15 6.13 1.01 -18.36
N ALA A 16 5.23 1.50 -19.22
CA ALA A 16 5.00 2.93 -19.49
C ALA A 16 4.96 3.71 -18.15
N PRO A 17 5.36 5.00 -18.10
CA PRO A 17 5.59 5.72 -16.83
C PRO A 17 4.32 5.75 -15.97
N GLY A 18 4.19 4.73 -15.13
CA GLY A 18 3.05 4.46 -14.27
C GLY A 18 3.30 5.12 -12.92
N GLY A 19 2.24 5.73 -12.39
CA GLY A 19 2.23 6.23 -11.03
C GLY A 19 2.43 5.11 -10.02
N LYS A 20 2.81 5.51 -8.81
CA LYS A 20 2.97 4.66 -7.65
C LYS A 20 1.86 4.98 -6.66
N TYR A 21 0.96 4.02 -6.45
CA TYR A 21 -0.09 4.15 -5.44
C TYR A 21 0.48 3.69 -4.10
N VAL A 22 0.33 4.48 -3.04
CA VAL A 22 0.88 4.18 -1.71
C VAL A 22 -0.23 3.78 -0.74
N TYR A 23 -0.12 2.61 -0.14
CA TYR A 23 -1.12 2.06 0.78
C TYR A 23 -0.80 2.39 2.23
N CYS A 24 0.42 2.07 2.67
CA CYS A 24 0.89 2.26 4.03
C CYS A 24 2.41 2.35 4.10
N ILE A 25 2.92 2.71 5.28
CA ILE A 25 4.34 2.72 5.61
C ILE A 25 4.57 1.71 6.73
N ILE A 26 5.64 0.93 6.62
CA ILE A 26 6.05 -0.11 7.57
C ILE A 26 7.53 0.02 7.92
N GLU A 27 7.93 -0.54 9.06
CA GLU A 27 9.34 -0.72 9.41
C GLU A 27 9.85 -2.04 8.85
N THR A 28 10.77 -1.98 7.88
CA THR A 28 11.46 -3.15 7.32
C THR A 28 12.70 -2.72 6.53
N ARG A 29 13.74 -3.54 6.61
CA ARG A 29 14.95 -3.42 5.77
C ARG A 29 14.93 -4.39 4.59
N ASP A 30 14.11 -5.43 4.68
CA ASP A 30 14.03 -6.48 3.67
C ASP A 30 12.96 -6.14 2.64
N SER A 31 13.27 -6.32 1.37
CA SER A 31 12.30 -6.19 0.29
C SER A 31 11.19 -7.23 0.43
N ARG A 32 9.94 -6.78 0.31
CA ARG A 32 8.75 -7.64 0.41
C ARG A 32 7.85 -7.44 -0.80
N SER A 33 7.22 -8.53 -1.21
CA SER A 33 6.05 -8.53 -2.10
C SER A 33 4.88 -9.15 -1.35
N PHE A 34 3.70 -8.57 -1.52
CA PHE A 34 2.43 -8.99 -0.93
C PHE A 34 1.49 -9.62 -1.97
N GLY A 35 1.99 -9.83 -3.19
CA GLY A 35 1.26 -10.45 -4.27
C GLY A 35 0.41 -9.48 -5.11
N PRO A 36 -0.33 -10.01 -6.10
CA PRO A 36 -1.05 -9.24 -7.11
C PRO A 36 -2.39 -8.71 -6.60
N ILE A 37 -2.36 -7.97 -5.49
CA ILE A 37 -3.54 -7.44 -4.79
C ILE A 37 -3.68 -5.91 -4.94
N GLY A 38 -2.98 -5.32 -5.91
CA GLY A 38 -3.03 -3.89 -6.18
C GLY A 38 -4.40 -3.36 -6.61
N ILE A 39 -4.63 -2.08 -6.34
CA ILE A 39 -5.85 -1.34 -6.67
C ILE A 39 -6.11 -1.29 -8.18
N GLY A 40 -7.40 -1.21 -8.56
CA GLY A 40 -7.82 -1.09 -9.95
C GLY A 40 -8.05 -2.41 -10.67
N GLY A 41 -8.00 -3.55 -9.96
CA GLY A 41 -8.39 -4.87 -10.49
C GLY A 41 -7.49 -5.39 -11.62
N ARG A 42 -6.28 -4.82 -11.76
CA ARG A 42 -5.30 -5.15 -12.80
C ARG A 42 -4.34 -6.26 -12.40
N GLY A 43 -4.39 -6.71 -11.14
CA GLY A 43 -3.47 -7.71 -10.61
C GLY A 43 -2.02 -7.21 -10.50
N ASP A 44 -1.82 -5.90 -10.29
CA ASP A 44 -0.48 -5.36 -10.07
C ASP A 44 0.08 -5.86 -8.73
N ASP A 45 1.35 -6.22 -8.75
CA ASP A 45 2.06 -6.65 -7.55
C ASP A 45 2.20 -5.49 -6.56
N VAL A 46 1.98 -5.79 -5.29
CA VAL A 46 2.20 -4.87 -4.18
C VAL A 46 3.57 -5.15 -3.58
N TYR A 47 4.45 -4.16 -3.53
CA TYR A 47 5.84 -4.32 -3.12
C TYR A 47 6.34 -3.12 -2.31
N THR A 48 7.56 -3.23 -1.77
CA THR A 48 8.15 -2.20 -0.90
C THR A 48 9.16 -1.29 -1.61
N VAL A 49 9.09 0.01 -1.31
CA VAL A 49 10.13 1.00 -1.63
C VAL A 49 10.74 1.51 -0.33
N HIS A 50 12.06 1.42 -0.19
CA HIS A 50 12.74 1.59 1.09
C HIS A 50 13.38 2.97 1.25
N TYR A 51 13.32 3.47 2.48
CA TYR A 51 14.12 4.59 2.94
C TYR A 51 14.46 4.45 4.43
N ASP A 52 15.75 4.35 4.73
CA ASP A 52 16.34 4.40 6.07
C ASP A 52 15.65 3.50 7.15
N GLY A 53 15.45 2.23 6.80
CA GLY A 53 14.84 1.23 7.69
C GLY A 53 13.31 1.22 7.72
N MET A 54 12.67 2.14 7.01
CA MET A 54 11.24 2.10 6.70
C MET A 54 11.03 1.75 5.23
N ALA A 55 9.81 1.32 4.92
CA ALA A 55 9.38 1.12 3.54
C ALA A 55 7.94 1.58 3.33
N ALA A 56 7.69 2.22 2.19
CA ALA A 56 6.35 2.42 1.66
C ALA A 56 5.91 1.16 0.93
N VAL A 57 4.69 0.69 1.22
CA VAL A 57 4.04 -0.39 0.49
C VAL A 57 3.26 0.22 -0.66
N ILE A 58 3.58 -0.19 -1.89
CA ILE A 58 3.09 0.43 -3.11
C ILE A 58 2.69 -0.58 -4.18
N SER A 59 1.93 -0.12 -5.19
CA SER A 59 1.76 -0.84 -6.46
C SER A 59 1.87 0.11 -7.64
N ASN A 60 2.17 -0.46 -8.80
CA ASN A 60 2.18 0.28 -10.06
C ASN A 60 0.74 0.52 -10.54
N THR A 61 0.46 1.72 -11.03
CA THR A 61 -0.85 2.11 -11.55
C THR A 61 -0.71 3.13 -12.68
N PRO A 62 -1.67 3.26 -13.61
CA PRO A 62 -1.79 4.47 -14.41
C PRO A 62 -1.86 5.72 -13.53
N ILE A 63 -1.36 6.85 -14.03
CA ILE A 63 -1.53 8.15 -13.37
C ILE A 63 -2.97 8.60 -13.58
N MET A 64 -3.83 8.28 -12.62
CA MET A 64 -5.24 8.65 -12.63
C MET A 64 -5.73 8.93 -11.21
N VAL A 65 -6.85 9.65 -11.12
CA VAL A 65 -7.54 9.85 -9.84
C VAL A 65 -8.45 8.64 -9.61
N TYR A 66 -8.26 7.98 -8.49
CA TYR A 66 -9.16 6.90 -8.06
C TYR A 66 -10.35 7.49 -7.29
N ASP A 67 -11.55 7.28 -7.82
CA ASP A 67 -12.77 7.58 -7.10
C ASP A 67 -12.92 6.67 -5.87
N ARG A 68 -13.54 7.19 -4.81
CA ARG A 68 -13.83 6.46 -3.56
C ARG A 68 -15.01 5.51 -3.72
N THR A 69 -14.98 4.67 -4.76
CA THR A 69 -15.94 3.59 -4.93
C THR A 69 -15.71 2.52 -3.86
N ARG A 70 -16.74 1.72 -3.58
CA ARG A 70 -16.66 0.64 -2.59
C ARG A 70 -15.55 -0.34 -2.96
N GLU A 71 -15.42 -0.66 -4.24
CA GLU A 71 -14.44 -1.58 -4.79
C GLU A 71 -13.02 -1.08 -4.57
N ASN A 72 -12.76 0.20 -4.85
CA ASN A 72 -11.43 0.78 -4.71
C ASN A 72 -11.02 0.92 -3.25
N VAL A 73 -11.93 1.41 -2.39
CA VAL A 73 -11.67 1.52 -0.95
C VAL A 73 -11.44 0.15 -0.34
N PHE A 74 -12.24 -0.85 -0.72
CA PHE A 74 -12.04 -2.22 -0.26
C PHE A 74 -10.68 -2.79 -0.70
N ALA A 75 -10.25 -2.56 -1.95
CA ALA A 75 -8.94 -3.00 -2.41
C ALA A 75 -7.79 -2.33 -1.62
N HIS A 76 -7.89 -1.03 -1.33
CA HIS A 76 -6.91 -0.32 -0.49
C HIS A 76 -6.83 -0.92 0.91
N GLU A 77 -7.97 -1.15 1.55
CA GLU A 77 -8.02 -1.75 2.89
C GLU A 77 -7.53 -3.19 2.90
N GLN A 78 -7.87 -3.99 1.88
CA GLN A 78 -7.41 -5.37 1.77
C GLN A 78 -5.88 -5.46 1.72
N VAL A 79 -5.21 -4.53 1.05
CA VAL A 79 -3.75 -4.45 1.06
C VAL A 79 -3.24 -4.15 2.47
N ASN A 80 -3.80 -3.13 3.14
CA ASN A 80 -3.40 -2.80 4.51
C ASN A 80 -3.59 -3.97 5.47
N GLU A 81 -4.74 -4.64 5.44
CA GLU A 81 -5.03 -5.82 6.27
C GLU A 81 -4.05 -6.97 5.99
N THR A 82 -3.64 -7.16 4.73
CA THR A 82 -2.66 -8.19 4.35
C THR A 82 -1.29 -7.88 4.97
N VAL A 83 -0.84 -6.63 4.87
CA VAL A 83 0.43 -6.18 5.43
C VAL A 83 0.42 -6.24 6.98
N MET A 84 -0.72 -5.90 7.60
CA MET A 84 -0.91 -5.93 9.06
C MET A 84 -0.72 -7.32 9.69
N ARG A 85 -0.83 -8.40 8.91
CA ARG A 85 -0.59 -9.77 9.41
C ARG A 85 0.85 -9.99 9.85
N GLU A 86 1.79 -9.25 9.27
CA GLU A 86 3.22 -9.42 9.49
C GLU A 86 3.91 -8.15 10.03
N PHE A 87 3.32 -6.97 9.81
CA PHE A 87 3.95 -5.69 10.13
C PHE A 87 3.02 -4.77 10.94
N THR A 88 3.64 -3.89 11.74
CA THR A 88 2.96 -2.69 12.22
C THR A 88 2.82 -1.70 11.06
N VAL A 89 1.60 -1.28 10.75
CA VAL A 89 1.31 -0.40 9.62
C VAL A 89 0.99 1.01 10.08
N LEU A 90 1.47 1.99 9.31
CA LEU A 90 0.95 3.35 9.31
C LEU A 90 0.15 3.55 8.02
N PRO A 91 -1.19 3.46 8.06
CA PRO A 91 -2.00 3.54 6.86
C PRO A 91 -1.98 4.95 6.27
N MET A 92 -1.84 5.04 4.95
CA MET A 92 -1.99 6.29 4.23
C MET A 92 -3.46 6.54 3.91
N ALA A 93 -3.83 7.82 3.79
CA ALA A 93 -5.14 8.18 3.29
C ALA A 93 -5.37 7.57 1.90
N PHE A 94 -6.62 7.18 1.62
CA PHE A 94 -6.99 6.65 0.30
C PHE A 94 -6.68 7.65 -0.82
N GLY A 95 -6.09 7.16 -1.91
CA GLY A 95 -5.85 7.92 -3.13
C GLY A 95 -4.49 8.62 -3.22
N VAL A 96 -3.54 8.27 -2.35
CA VAL A 96 -2.18 8.83 -2.39
C VAL A 96 -1.40 8.21 -3.56
N LEU A 97 -1.11 9.02 -4.57
CA LEU A 97 -0.42 8.62 -5.80
C LEU A 97 0.76 9.53 -6.10
N PHE A 98 1.91 8.92 -6.41
CA PHE A 98 3.14 9.58 -6.82
C PHE A 98 3.48 9.26 -8.27
N ARG A 99 4.34 10.06 -8.90
CA ARG A 99 4.80 9.79 -10.27
C ARG A 99 5.96 8.80 -10.27
N THR A 100 6.83 8.88 -9.26
CA THR A 100 8.04 8.08 -9.18
C THR A 100 8.28 7.56 -7.76
N GLU A 101 9.11 6.53 -7.65
CA GLU A 101 9.59 6.04 -6.34
C GLU A 101 10.48 7.07 -5.63
N HIS A 102 11.17 7.93 -6.40
CA HIS A 102 11.96 9.01 -5.84
C HIS A 102 11.10 10.03 -5.08
N ASP A 103 9.93 10.39 -5.61
CA ASP A 103 9.00 11.29 -4.92
C ASP A 103 8.53 10.71 -3.58
N ILE A 104 8.34 9.39 -3.51
CA ILE A 104 7.98 8.68 -2.28
C ILE A 104 9.13 8.74 -1.27
N ILE A 105 10.36 8.50 -1.74
CA ILE A 105 11.56 8.57 -0.89
C ILE A 105 11.76 9.98 -0.33
N GLU A 106 11.53 11.04 -1.12
CA GLU A 106 11.62 12.42 -0.64
C GLU A 106 10.53 12.75 0.39
N LEU A 107 9.30 12.25 0.21
CA LEU A 107 8.26 12.34 1.25
C LEU A 107 8.72 11.66 2.55
N MET A 108 9.19 10.42 2.45
CA MET A 108 9.63 9.65 3.62
C MET A 108 10.82 10.31 4.30
N ARG A 109 11.77 10.88 3.54
CA ARG A 109 12.88 11.65 4.07
C ARG A 109 12.42 12.90 4.81
N GLY A 110 11.53 13.69 4.21
CA GLY A 110 11.05 14.94 4.80
C GLY A 110 10.19 14.74 6.05
N THR A 111 9.65 13.54 6.26
CA THR A 111 8.75 13.22 7.38
C THR A 111 9.26 12.08 8.26
N TYR A 112 10.53 11.69 8.12
CA TYR A 112 11.10 10.49 8.74
C TYR A 112 10.84 10.41 10.24
N ASP A 113 11.24 11.44 10.99
CA ASP A 113 11.12 11.45 12.45
C ASP A 113 9.66 11.34 12.89
N ALA A 114 8.75 12.03 12.19
CA ALA A 114 7.32 11.98 12.49
C ALA A 114 6.72 10.60 12.21
N LEU A 115 7.05 9.98 11.07
CA LEU A 115 6.62 8.62 10.72
C LEU A 115 7.15 7.61 11.74
N ARG A 116 8.43 7.73 12.11
CA ARG A 116 9.09 6.86 13.07
C ARG A 116 8.44 6.93 14.44
N ASP A 117 8.21 8.14 14.94
CA ASP A 117 7.56 8.39 16.22
C ASP A 117 6.16 7.78 16.28
N VAL A 118 5.39 7.90 15.20
CA VAL A 118 4.04 7.31 15.14
C VAL A 118 4.13 5.78 15.13
N LEU A 119 4.99 5.19 14.29
CA LEU A 119 5.18 3.73 14.24
C LEU A 119 5.55 3.15 15.60
N VAL A 120 6.51 3.76 16.30
CA VAL A 120 6.90 3.34 17.67
C VAL A 120 5.73 3.44 18.64
N LYS A 121 4.90 4.48 18.53
CA LYS A 121 3.71 4.64 19.39
C LYS A 121 2.65 3.60 19.13
N VAL A 122 2.47 3.10 17.91
CA VAL A 122 1.42 2.12 17.55
C VAL A 122 1.92 0.68 17.54
N GLN A 123 3.22 0.45 17.66
CA GLN A 123 3.80 -0.89 17.66
C GLN A 123 3.18 -1.80 18.72
N GLY A 124 2.72 -2.98 18.29
CA GLY A 124 2.07 -3.97 19.15
C GLY A 124 0.69 -3.56 19.69
N LYS A 125 0.09 -2.48 19.17
CA LYS A 125 -1.25 -2.02 19.54
C LYS A 125 -2.26 -2.37 18.45
N VAL A 126 -3.54 -2.39 18.85
CA VAL A 126 -4.69 -2.63 17.96
C VAL A 126 -5.65 -1.46 18.08
N GLU A 127 -6.14 -0.97 16.95
CA GLU A 127 -7.18 0.06 16.89
C GLU A 127 -8.58 -0.58 16.99
N PHE A 128 -9.44 -0.04 17.86
CA PHE A 128 -10.84 -0.47 18.00
C PHE A 128 -11.77 0.73 17.87
N GLY A 129 -12.73 0.64 16.93
CA GLY A 129 -13.83 1.60 16.82
C GLY A 129 -15.08 1.10 17.56
N LEU A 130 -15.51 1.81 18.60
CA LEU A 130 -16.77 1.51 19.32
C LEU A 130 -17.90 2.41 18.81
N LYS A 131 -18.92 1.80 18.18
CA LYS A 131 -20.16 2.49 17.80
C LYS A 131 -21.32 1.98 18.64
N VAL A 132 -21.84 2.84 19.52
CA VAL A 132 -23.02 2.54 20.33
C VAL A 132 -24.26 3.14 19.65
N ASN A 133 -25.21 2.29 19.28
CA ASN A 133 -26.53 2.72 18.84
C ASN A 133 -27.53 2.38 19.95
N TRP A 134 -28.36 3.34 20.35
CA TRP A 134 -29.45 3.10 21.30
C TRP A 134 -30.76 3.62 20.73
N ASP A 135 -31.85 2.98 21.14
CA ASP A 135 -33.21 3.43 20.85
C ASP A 135 -33.58 4.56 21.81
N ARG A 136 -33.85 5.74 21.26
CA ARG A 136 -34.14 6.94 22.04
C ARG A 136 -35.47 6.82 22.80
N GLU A 137 -36.43 6.04 22.31
CA GLU A 137 -37.77 5.90 22.90
C GLU A 137 -37.80 4.97 24.11
N ARG A 138 -36.77 4.13 24.29
CA ARG A 138 -36.63 3.22 25.43
C ARG A 138 -35.74 3.76 26.54
N MET A 139 -35.22 4.97 26.38
CA MET A 139 -34.40 5.61 27.40
C MET A 139 -35.32 6.24 28.45
N ILE A 140 -35.40 5.59 29.61
CA ILE A 140 -36.04 6.16 30.79
C ILE A 140 -34.96 6.95 31.53
N LEU A 141 -35.13 8.28 31.56
CA LEU A 141 -34.34 9.21 32.38
C LEU A 141 -34.86 9.21 33.82
#